data_AF-A0A4R0IP17-F1
#
_entry.id   AF-A0A4R0IP17-F1
#
_cell.length_a   1.000
_cell.length_b   1.000
_cell.length_c   1.000
_cell.angle_alpha   90.00
_cell.angle_beta   90.00
_cell.angle_gamma   90.00
#
_symmetry.space_group_name_H-M   'P 1'
#
loop_
_entity.id
_entity.type
_entity.pdbx_description
1 polymer ?
#
loop_
_entity_poly.entity_id
_entity_poly.type
_entity_poly.pdbx_seq_one_letter_code
_entity_poly.pdbx_strand_id
1 'polypeptide(L)'
;MARRVEQKAAARERIAAQLAAQQQAERRRRLLLAVGAVVLVVVIVGGLVTIRLVGGGKKTATGPSGSAGADLVTALSSIPDSTFAAVGTSEVKAAPSAITAPALTAGGKPKVLYIGAEFCPYCAAERWPVTVALSRFGTFSNLGTTHSASEDVFPNTPTLSFHGATYTSQYLAFTGVETTTNEMVGNGYKPLDTPTAEDQKTFDTYNKPPYVASDGSIPFIDLGGKYVGSGATYSPDLLAGKTQTEIANALKDPSSPIAKAVDGSANVYTAAICKLTNNQPEKVCSTEAVTAAAAKLGAAKG
;
A
#
# COMPACT_ATOMS: atom_id res chain seq x y z
N MET A 1 45.32 -24.78 -58.29
CA MET A 1 44.49 -23.74 -57.61
C MET A 1 43.02 -24.10 -57.49
N ALA A 2 42.43 -24.96 -58.35
CA ALA A 2 41.00 -25.31 -58.34
C ALA A 2 40.48 -25.94 -57.03
N ARG A 3 41.20 -26.91 -56.43
CA ARG A 3 40.78 -27.59 -55.18
C ARG A 3 40.59 -26.65 -53.97
N ARG A 4 41.34 -25.54 -53.88
CA ARG A 4 41.18 -24.57 -52.77
C ARG A 4 39.93 -23.69 -52.91
N VAL A 5 39.42 -23.50 -54.14
CA VAL A 5 38.21 -22.72 -54.41
C VAL A 5 36.96 -23.54 -54.09
N GLU A 6 36.94 -24.82 -54.49
CA GLU A 6 35.86 -25.77 -54.14
C GLU A 6 35.75 -26.00 -52.63
N GLN A 7 36.88 -26.15 -51.93
CA GLN A 7 36.89 -26.28 -50.47
C GLN A 7 36.33 -25.04 -49.74
N LYS A 8 36.60 -23.83 -50.26
CA LYS A 8 36.04 -22.59 -49.70
C LYS A 8 34.55 -22.43 -50.01
N ALA A 9 34.07 -22.90 -51.17
CA ALA A 9 32.64 -22.90 -51.51
C ALA A 9 31.86 -23.86 -50.60
N ALA A 10 32.34 -25.09 -50.43
CA ALA A 10 31.71 -26.09 -49.54
C ALA A 10 31.70 -25.65 -48.07
N ALA A 11 32.73 -24.94 -47.59
CA ALA A 11 32.77 -24.40 -46.24
C ALA A 11 31.74 -23.27 -46.02
N ARG A 12 31.54 -22.39 -47.01
CA ARG A 12 30.55 -21.30 -46.94
C ARG A 12 29.12 -21.84 -46.95
N GLU A 13 28.86 -22.88 -47.72
CA GLU A 13 27.55 -23.53 -47.79
C GLU A 13 27.18 -24.21 -46.46
N ARG A 14 28.14 -24.86 -45.79
CA ARG A 14 27.94 -25.44 -44.45
C ARG A 14 27.66 -24.38 -43.39
N ILE A 15 28.35 -23.24 -43.43
CA ILE A 15 28.13 -22.14 -42.49
C ILE A 15 26.75 -21.51 -42.72
N ALA A 16 26.34 -21.30 -43.98
CA ALA A 16 25.01 -20.79 -44.32
C ALA A 16 23.90 -21.74 -43.84
N ALA A 17 24.08 -23.06 -44.02
CA ALA A 17 23.15 -24.08 -43.51
C ALA A 17 23.07 -24.09 -41.98
N GLN A 18 24.20 -23.94 -41.27
CA GLN A 18 24.24 -23.84 -39.81
C GLN A 18 23.55 -22.57 -39.28
N LEU A 19 23.78 -21.42 -39.92
CA LEU A 19 23.12 -20.16 -39.55
C LEU A 19 21.60 -20.21 -39.79
N ALA A 20 21.15 -20.82 -40.89
CA ALA A 20 19.72 -21.02 -41.16
C ALA A 20 19.06 -21.94 -40.11
N ALA A 21 19.75 -23.03 -39.71
CA ALA A 21 19.27 -23.93 -38.66
C ALA A 21 19.19 -23.24 -37.29
N GLN A 22 20.18 -22.40 -36.94
CA GLN A 22 20.15 -21.62 -35.70
C GLN A 22 19.01 -20.59 -35.69
N GLN A 23 18.77 -19.89 -36.80
CA GLN A 23 17.65 -18.94 -36.90
C GLN A 23 16.28 -19.63 -36.79
N GLN A 24 16.13 -20.83 -37.36
CA GLN A 24 14.91 -21.61 -37.20
C GLN A 24 14.69 -22.07 -35.75
N ALA A 25 15.76 -22.48 -35.05
CA ALA A 25 15.68 -22.86 -33.64
C ALA A 25 15.29 -21.68 -32.74
N GLU A 26 15.86 -20.48 -32.97
CA GLU A 26 15.49 -19.28 -32.22
C GLU A 26 14.04 -18.83 -32.47
N ARG A 27 13.58 -18.86 -33.73
CA ARG A 27 12.17 -18.56 -34.07
C ARG A 27 11.23 -19.53 -33.36
N ARG A 28 11.53 -20.82 -33.37
CA ARG A 28 10.72 -21.85 -32.69
C ARG A 28 10.71 -21.64 -31.17
N ARG A 29 11.84 -21.28 -30.56
CA ARG A 29 11.92 -20.94 -29.12
C ARG A 29 11.10 -19.70 -28.77
N ARG A 30 11.17 -18.62 -29.57
CA ARG A 30 10.36 -17.41 -29.36
C ARG A 30 8.86 -17.69 -29.51
N LEU A 31 8.48 -18.50 -30.49
CA LEU A 31 7.09 -18.91 -30.70
C LEU A 31 6.57 -19.76 -29.54
N LEU A 32 7.37 -20.70 -29.04
CA LEU A 32 7.03 -21.50 -27.85
C LEU A 32 6.90 -20.64 -26.59
N LEU A 33 7.77 -19.63 -26.40
CA LEU A 33 7.66 -18.69 -25.28
C LEU A 33 6.42 -17.81 -25.39
N ALA A 34 6.08 -17.31 -26.59
CA ALA A 34 4.88 -16.52 -26.81
C ALA A 34 3.60 -17.33 -26.59
N VAL A 35 3.54 -18.57 -27.11
CA VAL A 35 2.41 -19.47 -26.89
C VAL A 35 2.30 -19.86 -25.41
N GLY A 36 3.42 -20.15 -24.74
CA GLY A 36 3.46 -20.42 -23.31
C GLY A 36 2.95 -19.25 -22.47
N ALA A 37 3.32 -18.01 -22.82
CA ALA A 37 2.82 -16.81 -22.15
C ALA A 37 1.31 -16.62 -22.35
N VAL A 38 0.81 -16.83 -23.58
CA VAL A 38 -0.64 -16.74 -23.86
C VAL A 38 -1.42 -17.80 -23.10
N VAL A 39 -0.96 -19.06 -23.07
CA VAL A 39 -1.60 -20.13 -22.31
C VAL A 39 -1.60 -19.83 -20.81
N LEU A 40 -0.49 -19.33 -20.27
CA LEU A 40 -0.39 -18.90 -18.87
C LEU A 40 -1.41 -17.79 -18.55
N VAL A 41 -1.53 -16.79 -19.41
CA VAL A 41 -2.52 -15.71 -19.24
C VAL A 41 -3.94 -16.25 -19.30
N VAL A 42 -4.25 -17.15 -20.23
CA VAL A 42 -5.59 -17.78 -20.33
C VAL A 42 -5.90 -18.62 -19.10
N VAL A 43 -4.92 -19.33 -18.53
CA VAL A 43 -5.10 -20.10 -17.28
C VAL A 43 -5.28 -19.17 -16.07
N ILE A 44 -4.54 -18.06 -16.00
CA ILE A 44 -4.71 -17.06 -14.93
C ILE A 44 -6.09 -16.40 -15.02
N VAL A 45 -6.48 -15.93 -16.21
CA VAL A 45 -7.78 -15.29 -16.44
C VAL A 45 -8.91 -16.30 -16.24
N GLY A 46 -8.78 -17.53 -16.76
CA GLY A 46 -9.74 -18.61 -16.53
C GLY A 46 -9.84 -19.01 -15.05
N GLY A 47 -8.72 -19.03 -14.33
CA GLY A 47 -8.65 -19.22 -12.88
C GLY A 47 -9.36 -18.11 -12.11
N LEU A 48 -9.12 -16.84 -12.48
CA LEU A 48 -9.78 -15.68 -11.87
C LEU A 48 -11.29 -15.66 -12.15
N VAL A 49 -11.71 -16.02 -13.36
CA VAL A 49 -13.13 -16.12 -13.76
C VAL A 49 -13.82 -17.30 -13.06
N THR A 50 -13.14 -18.43 -12.87
CA THR A 50 -13.68 -19.57 -12.10
C THR A 50 -13.75 -19.28 -10.61
N ILE A 51 -12.78 -18.55 -10.03
CA ILE A 51 -12.85 -18.04 -8.65
C ILE A 51 -14.06 -17.09 -8.48
N ARG A 52 -14.33 -16.22 -9.47
CA ARG A 52 -15.52 -15.35 -9.49
C ARG A 52 -16.85 -16.10 -9.64
N LEU A 53 -16.86 -17.26 -10.32
CA LEU A 53 -18.08 -18.04 -10.58
C LEU A 53 -18.38 -19.10 -9.50
N VAL A 54 -17.38 -19.54 -8.74
CA VAL A 54 -17.53 -20.61 -7.71
C VAL A 54 -17.56 -20.04 -6.29
N GLY A 55 -17.10 -18.80 -6.07
CA GLY A 55 -17.19 -18.09 -4.78
C GLY A 55 -18.58 -17.49 -4.53
N GLY A 56 -19.56 -18.32 -4.20
CA GLY A 56 -20.94 -17.92 -3.92
C GLY A 56 -21.10 -16.93 -2.75
N GLY A 57 -22.07 -16.02 -2.89
CA GLY A 57 -22.92 -15.55 -1.80
C GLY A 57 -22.32 -14.65 -0.71
N LYS A 58 -22.44 -13.32 -0.91
CA LYS A 58 -22.66 -12.24 0.08
C LYS A 58 -21.93 -12.31 1.43
N LYS A 59 -20.86 -11.53 1.58
CA LYS A 59 -20.52 -10.87 2.85
C LYS A 59 -21.10 -9.45 2.86
N THR A 60 -22.36 -9.31 3.26
CA THR A 60 -23.13 -8.04 3.26
C THR A 60 -22.95 -7.23 4.54
N ALA A 61 -21.71 -6.86 4.85
CA ALA A 61 -21.45 -5.75 5.75
C ALA A 61 -20.58 -4.74 4.98
N THR A 62 -21.24 -3.85 4.25
CA THR A 62 -20.64 -2.59 3.80
C THR A 62 -20.80 -1.62 4.95
N GLY A 63 -19.71 -1.30 5.62
CA GLY A 63 -19.72 -0.21 6.58
C GLY A 63 -20.23 1.10 5.92
N PRO A 64 -21.01 1.95 6.61
CA PRO A 64 -21.62 3.12 5.98
C PRO A 64 -20.56 4.12 5.49
N SER A 65 -20.84 4.79 4.38
CA SER A 65 -20.07 5.98 3.94
C SER A 65 -20.65 7.25 4.55
N GLY A 66 -19.80 8.18 4.97
CA GLY A 66 -20.23 9.44 5.57
C GLY A 66 -19.24 9.94 6.63
N SER A 67 -19.70 10.73 7.59
CA SER A 67 -18.87 11.14 8.72
C SER A 67 -18.70 9.99 9.73
N ALA A 68 -17.48 9.80 10.22
CA ALA A 68 -17.22 8.89 11.33
C ALA A 68 -17.93 9.40 12.59
N GLY A 69 -18.69 8.52 13.24
CA GLY A 69 -19.31 8.82 14.53
C GLY A 69 -18.27 9.10 15.61
N ALA A 70 -18.63 9.90 16.61
CA ALA A 70 -17.73 10.26 17.72
C ALA A 70 -17.20 9.03 18.48
N ASP A 71 -18.02 7.98 18.63
CA ASP A 71 -17.63 6.73 19.27
C ASP A 71 -16.54 5.99 18.48
N LEU A 72 -16.61 6.01 17.14
CA LEU A 72 -15.61 5.42 16.27
C LEU A 72 -14.27 6.16 16.39
N VAL A 73 -14.31 7.49 16.30
CA VAL A 73 -13.10 8.33 16.46
C VAL A 73 -12.49 8.16 17.85
N THR A 74 -13.32 8.08 18.89
CA THR A 74 -12.86 7.83 20.26
C THR A 74 -12.27 6.43 20.42
N ALA A 75 -12.87 5.40 19.81
CA ALA A 75 -12.34 4.04 19.85
C ALA A 75 -10.93 3.95 19.26
N LEU A 76 -10.66 4.69 18.18
CA LEU A 76 -9.35 4.75 17.51
C LEU A 76 -8.27 5.46 18.33
N SER A 77 -8.63 6.44 19.15
CA SER A 77 -7.69 7.20 20.00
C SER A 77 -7.56 6.64 21.43
N SER A 78 -8.36 5.63 21.79
CA SER A 78 -8.40 5.05 23.14
C SER A 78 -7.93 3.59 23.21
N ILE A 79 -7.17 3.13 22.21
CA ILE A 79 -6.53 1.81 22.22
C ILE A 79 -5.50 1.76 23.36
N PRO A 80 -5.55 0.77 24.28
CA PRO A 80 -4.61 0.70 25.39
C PRO A 80 -3.15 0.53 24.95
N ASP A 81 -2.22 1.19 25.64
CA ASP A 81 -0.78 1.00 25.43
C ASP A 81 -0.35 -0.47 25.60
N SER A 82 -1.03 -1.21 26.50
CA SER A 82 -0.83 -2.65 26.68
C SER A 82 -1.23 -3.47 25.46
N THR A 83 -2.22 -3.03 24.67
CA THR A 83 -2.61 -3.69 23.44
C THR A 83 -1.53 -3.52 22.39
N PHE A 84 -1.01 -2.30 22.20
CA PHE A 84 0.13 -2.04 21.32
C PHE A 84 1.37 -2.85 21.70
N ALA A 85 1.66 -3.01 23.00
CA ALA A 85 2.76 -3.84 23.48
C ALA A 85 2.55 -5.32 23.18
N ALA A 86 1.35 -5.84 23.42
CA ALA A 86 1.05 -7.26 23.26
C ALA A 86 1.00 -7.72 21.80
N VAL A 87 0.56 -6.88 20.87
CA VAL A 87 0.46 -7.26 19.44
C VAL A 87 1.82 -7.33 18.72
N GLY A 88 2.80 -6.53 19.15
CA GLY A 88 4.11 -6.45 18.50
C GLY A 88 4.03 -5.98 17.03
N THR A 89 4.78 -6.65 16.13
CA THR A 89 4.85 -6.32 14.68
C THR A 89 4.89 -7.57 13.78
N SER A 90 4.47 -8.74 14.26
CA SER A 90 4.64 -10.01 13.54
C SER A 90 3.80 -10.09 12.26
N GLU A 91 2.62 -9.47 12.24
CA GLU A 91 1.69 -9.49 11.10
C GLU A 91 1.96 -8.39 10.05
N VAL A 92 3.00 -7.57 10.26
CA VAL A 92 3.37 -6.48 9.35
C VAL A 92 4.11 -7.06 8.13
N LYS A 93 3.49 -6.98 6.96
CA LYS A 93 3.98 -7.55 5.69
C LYS A 93 4.85 -6.59 4.88
N ALA A 94 4.64 -5.30 5.05
CA ALA A 94 5.42 -4.24 4.42
C ALA A 94 5.64 -3.10 5.42
N ALA A 95 6.75 -2.38 5.28
CA ALA A 95 7.09 -1.26 6.13
C ALA A 95 7.72 -0.11 5.32
N PRO A 96 7.56 1.15 5.76
CA PRO A 96 8.26 2.28 5.15
C PRO A 96 9.78 2.06 5.17
N SER A 97 10.43 2.41 4.06
CA SER A 97 11.89 2.35 3.92
C SER A 97 12.48 3.75 4.11
N ALA A 98 13.66 3.82 4.75
CA ALA A 98 14.35 5.09 4.91
C ALA A 98 14.76 5.66 3.54
N ILE A 99 14.74 6.98 3.40
CA ILE A 99 15.20 7.71 2.21
C ILE A 99 15.95 8.97 2.59
N THR A 100 16.72 9.51 1.66
CA THR A 100 17.31 10.86 1.78
C THR A 100 16.58 11.82 0.86
N ALA A 101 15.64 12.59 1.41
CA ALA A 101 14.89 13.60 0.68
C ALA A 101 14.97 14.98 1.36
N PRO A 102 14.64 16.07 0.65
CA PRO A 102 14.35 17.35 1.29
C PRO A 102 13.29 17.17 2.37
N ALA A 103 13.41 17.91 3.48
CA ALA A 103 12.45 17.82 4.57
C ALA A 103 11.05 18.22 4.10
N LEU A 104 10.10 17.28 4.18
CA LEU A 104 8.70 17.57 3.92
C LEU A 104 8.09 18.17 5.19
N THR A 105 7.67 19.43 5.10
CA THR A 105 7.17 20.21 6.26
C THR A 105 5.91 20.98 5.92
N ALA A 106 5.10 21.27 6.94
CA ALA A 106 3.99 22.21 6.84
C ALA A 106 3.80 22.92 8.19
N GLY A 107 3.63 24.24 8.16
CA GLY A 107 3.48 25.04 9.38
C GLY A 107 4.65 24.90 10.36
N GLY A 108 5.88 24.72 9.85
CA GLY A 108 7.09 24.55 10.65
C GLY A 108 7.26 23.18 11.31
N LYS A 109 6.38 22.20 10.99
CA LYS A 109 6.41 20.85 11.54
C LYS A 109 6.74 19.82 10.45
N PRO A 110 7.35 18.67 10.78
CA PRO A 110 7.45 17.55 9.83
C PRO A 110 6.04 17.17 9.35
N LYS A 111 5.89 16.96 8.05
CA LYS A 111 4.61 16.60 7.43
C LYS A 111 4.58 15.11 7.09
N VAL A 112 3.49 14.46 7.44
CA VAL A 112 3.11 13.14 6.94
C VAL A 112 2.14 13.35 5.77
N LEU A 113 2.48 12.81 4.61
CA LEU A 113 1.65 12.86 3.40
C LEU A 113 1.16 11.45 3.09
N TYR A 114 -0.15 11.28 2.98
CA TYR A 114 -0.79 10.07 2.47
C TYR A 114 -1.54 10.40 1.17
N ILE A 115 -1.36 9.59 0.14
CA ILE A 115 -2.11 9.67 -1.12
C ILE A 115 -2.72 8.30 -1.43
N GLY A 116 -4.04 8.28 -1.53
CA GLY A 116 -4.82 7.10 -1.86
C GLY A 116 -6.06 7.44 -2.70
N ALA A 117 -6.98 6.49 -2.73
CA ALA A 117 -8.28 6.64 -3.38
C ALA A 117 -9.32 5.77 -2.68
N GLU A 118 -10.56 6.21 -2.54
CA GLU A 118 -11.58 5.48 -1.78
C GLU A 118 -11.92 4.13 -2.42
N PHE A 119 -11.86 4.00 -3.75
CA PHE A 119 -12.09 2.71 -4.41
C PHE A 119 -11.06 1.62 -4.05
N CYS A 120 -9.84 2.01 -3.67
CA CYS A 120 -8.69 1.13 -3.58
C CYS A 120 -8.71 0.30 -2.28
N PRO A 121 -8.76 -1.06 -2.35
CA PRO A 121 -8.84 -1.90 -1.15
C PRO A 121 -7.57 -1.93 -0.31
N TYR A 122 -6.40 -1.80 -0.93
CA TYR A 122 -5.14 -1.67 -0.19
C TYR A 122 -5.10 -0.35 0.59
N CYS A 123 -5.64 0.71 0.01
CA CYS A 123 -5.83 2.00 0.66
C CYS A 123 -6.82 1.86 1.83
N ALA A 124 -7.90 1.10 1.63
CA ALA A 124 -8.86 0.80 2.70
C ALA A 124 -8.22 0.09 3.90
N ALA A 125 -7.33 -0.88 3.66
CA ALA A 125 -6.56 -1.48 4.74
C ALA A 125 -5.63 -0.46 5.41
N GLU A 126 -4.91 0.34 4.62
CA GLU A 126 -3.83 1.20 5.13
C GLU A 126 -4.29 2.44 5.91
N ARG A 127 -5.49 2.95 5.66
CA ARG A 127 -6.02 4.09 6.43
C ARG A 127 -6.14 3.78 7.92
N TRP A 128 -6.45 2.54 8.30
CA TRP A 128 -6.58 2.13 9.70
C TRP A 128 -5.29 2.34 10.51
N PRO A 129 -4.14 1.71 10.18
CA PRO A 129 -2.90 1.90 10.93
C PRO A 129 -2.37 3.33 10.86
N VAL A 130 -2.56 4.05 9.74
CA VAL A 130 -2.19 5.46 9.63
C VAL A 130 -3.01 6.31 10.60
N THR A 131 -4.33 6.15 10.65
CA THR A 131 -5.18 6.87 11.61
C THR A 131 -4.83 6.52 13.05
N VAL A 132 -4.63 5.24 13.36
CA VAL A 132 -4.27 4.79 14.73
C VAL A 132 -2.94 5.40 15.15
N ALA A 133 -1.91 5.34 14.31
CA ALA A 133 -0.60 5.91 14.63
C ALA A 133 -0.68 7.43 14.85
N LEU A 134 -1.36 8.16 13.95
CA LEU A 134 -1.51 9.62 14.06
C LEU A 134 -2.35 10.04 15.27
N SER A 135 -3.34 9.25 15.67
CA SER A 135 -4.15 9.52 16.87
C SER A 135 -3.34 9.49 18.18
N ARG A 136 -2.11 8.94 18.15
CA ARG A 136 -1.17 8.99 19.29
C ARG A 136 -0.41 10.31 19.40
N PHE A 137 -0.43 11.15 18.37
CA PHE A 137 0.30 12.42 18.29
C PHE A 137 -0.64 13.63 18.14
N GLY A 138 -1.93 13.41 17.93
CA GLY A 138 -2.87 14.48 17.65
C GLY A 138 -4.30 13.97 17.53
N THR A 139 -5.18 14.81 17.00
CA THR A 139 -6.61 14.55 16.92
C THR A 139 -7.12 14.80 15.52
N PHE A 140 -7.94 13.88 15.02
CA PHE A 140 -8.71 14.06 13.79
C PHE A 140 -10.05 14.74 14.10
N SER A 141 -10.46 15.63 13.21
CA SER A 141 -11.82 16.17 13.14
C SER A 141 -12.36 15.96 11.72
N ASN A 142 -13.68 15.75 11.59
CA ASN A 142 -14.34 15.46 10.30
C ASN A 142 -13.77 14.22 9.57
N LEU A 143 -13.25 13.25 10.31
CA LEU A 143 -12.82 11.98 9.72
C LEU A 143 -14.02 11.28 9.07
N GLY A 144 -13.86 10.78 7.85
CA GLY A 144 -14.90 10.07 7.13
C GLY A 144 -14.87 8.55 7.38
N THR A 145 -15.95 7.89 7.00
CA THR A 145 -16.01 6.44 6.75
C THR A 145 -16.38 6.22 5.29
N THR A 146 -15.87 5.13 4.72
CA THR A 146 -16.19 4.67 3.37
C THR A 146 -15.86 3.19 3.25
N HIS A 147 -15.91 2.63 2.05
CA HIS A 147 -15.42 1.30 1.74
C HIS A 147 -14.79 1.25 0.34
N SER A 148 -13.92 0.28 0.07
CA SER A 148 -13.40 0.07 -1.28
C SER A 148 -14.51 -0.26 -2.28
N ALA A 149 -14.22 -0.10 -3.57
CA ALA A 149 -15.19 -0.38 -4.62
C ALA A 149 -15.69 -1.83 -4.58
N SER A 150 -16.94 -2.03 -4.96
CA SER A 150 -17.60 -3.34 -4.91
C SER A 150 -17.11 -4.34 -5.96
N GLU A 151 -16.36 -3.88 -6.96
CA GLU A 151 -15.91 -4.70 -8.10
C GLU A 151 -14.40 -5.01 -8.09
N ASP A 152 -13.68 -4.56 -7.07
CA ASP A 152 -12.23 -4.77 -6.92
C ASP A 152 -11.91 -6.17 -6.31
N VAL A 153 -10.61 -6.50 -6.18
CA VAL A 153 -10.11 -7.81 -5.69
C VAL A 153 -10.46 -8.09 -4.23
N PHE A 154 -10.62 -7.05 -3.41
CA PHE A 154 -11.17 -7.12 -2.05
C PHE A 154 -12.36 -6.14 -1.97
N PRO A 155 -13.54 -6.57 -2.43
CA PRO A 155 -14.66 -5.67 -2.62
C PRO A 155 -15.23 -5.20 -1.30
N ASN A 156 -15.74 -3.96 -1.26
CA ASN A 156 -16.44 -3.41 -0.11
C ASN A 156 -15.64 -3.49 1.21
N THR A 157 -14.31 -3.36 1.15
CA THR A 157 -13.45 -3.37 2.32
C THR A 157 -13.76 -2.14 3.17
N PRO A 158 -14.32 -2.29 4.39
CA PRO A 158 -14.69 -1.18 5.26
C PRO A 158 -13.48 -0.36 5.71
N THR A 159 -13.57 0.96 5.65
CA THR A 159 -12.46 1.86 5.99
C THR A 159 -12.94 3.22 6.49
N LEU A 160 -11.96 4.00 6.94
CA LEU A 160 -12.01 5.43 7.14
C LEU A 160 -11.76 6.15 5.80
N SER A 161 -12.00 7.47 5.75
CA SER A 161 -11.64 8.35 4.63
C SER A 161 -10.97 9.61 5.17
N PHE A 162 -9.87 10.02 4.54
CA PHE A 162 -9.23 11.30 4.86
C PHE A 162 -9.84 12.49 4.12
N HIS A 163 -10.74 12.25 3.17
CA HIS A 163 -11.44 13.31 2.45
C HIS A 163 -12.19 14.22 3.44
N GLY A 164 -11.89 15.53 3.40
CA GLY A 164 -12.48 16.53 4.30
C GLY A 164 -12.01 16.45 5.76
N ALA A 165 -11.16 15.48 6.12
CA ALA A 165 -10.63 15.37 7.47
C ALA A 165 -9.59 16.47 7.75
N THR A 166 -9.58 16.95 8.98
CA THR A 166 -8.53 17.84 9.48
C THR A 166 -7.78 17.17 10.62
N TYR A 167 -6.50 17.47 10.76
CA TYR A 167 -5.65 16.89 11.80
C TYR A 167 -4.91 17.99 12.56
N THR A 168 -5.03 17.95 13.89
CA THR A 168 -4.40 18.90 14.80
C THR A 168 -3.37 18.19 15.66
N SER A 169 -2.14 18.67 15.65
CA SER A 169 -1.04 18.15 16.48
C SER A 169 -0.03 19.24 16.76
N GLN A 170 0.63 19.18 17.92
CA GLN A 170 1.79 20.02 18.24
C GLN A 170 3.10 19.50 17.62
N TYR A 171 3.14 18.23 17.19
CA TYR A 171 4.39 17.54 16.80
C TYR A 171 4.61 17.49 15.29
N LEU A 172 3.54 17.28 14.52
CA LEU A 172 3.60 17.03 13.09
C LEU A 172 2.37 17.60 12.37
N ALA A 173 2.48 17.80 11.07
CA ALA A 173 1.36 18.09 10.18
C ALA A 173 0.96 16.82 9.42
N PHE A 174 -0.30 16.72 9.02
CA PHE A 174 -0.79 15.61 8.20
C PHE A 174 -1.59 16.15 7.02
N THR A 175 -1.40 15.54 5.86
CA THR A 175 -2.25 15.70 4.68
C THR A 175 -2.59 14.32 4.16
N GLY A 176 -3.88 13.96 4.21
CA GLY A 176 -4.42 12.78 3.56
C GLY A 176 -5.20 13.19 2.33
N VAL A 177 -4.88 12.59 1.18
CA VAL A 177 -5.54 12.87 -0.10
C VAL A 177 -6.26 11.63 -0.58
N GLU A 178 -7.54 11.76 -0.89
CA GLU A 178 -8.36 10.73 -1.51
C GLU A 178 -8.69 11.14 -2.95
N THR A 179 -7.92 10.64 -3.92
CA THR A 179 -7.96 11.16 -5.29
C THR A 179 -9.27 10.90 -6.04
N THR A 180 -9.94 9.79 -5.71
CA THR A 180 -11.24 9.43 -6.29
C THR A 180 -12.14 8.75 -5.25
N THR A 181 -13.44 8.78 -5.49
CA THR A 181 -14.45 8.06 -4.70
C THR A 181 -14.38 6.55 -4.97
N ASN A 182 -15.24 5.77 -4.32
CA ASN A 182 -15.52 4.38 -4.63
C ASN A 182 -16.68 4.19 -5.64
N GLU A 183 -17.21 5.27 -6.21
CA GLU A 183 -18.33 5.28 -7.14
C GLU A 183 -17.85 5.36 -8.58
N MET A 184 -18.26 4.39 -9.40
CA MET A 184 -17.94 4.37 -10.83
C MET A 184 -18.74 5.45 -11.58
N VAL A 185 -18.04 6.22 -12.41
CA VAL A 185 -18.61 7.16 -13.37
C VAL A 185 -17.96 6.90 -14.73
N GLY A 186 -18.71 6.26 -15.63
CA GLY A 186 -18.16 5.79 -16.92
C GLY A 186 -17.14 4.66 -16.70
N ASN A 187 -15.92 4.85 -17.22
CA ASN A 187 -14.84 3.85 -17.14
C ASN A 187 -13.86 4.09 -15.98
N GLY A 188 -14.16 5.03 -15.08
CA GLY A 188 -13.31 5.37 -13.94
C GLY A 188 -14.13 5.73 -12.70
N TYR A 189 -13.45 6.13 -11.64
CA TYR A 189 -14.08 6.60 -10.41
C TYR A 189 -14.19 8.11 -10.40
N LYS A 190 -15.24 8.64 -9.75
CA LYS A 190 -15.45 10.08 -9.64
C LYS A 190 -14.25 10.75 -8.93
N PRO A 191 -13.65 11.81 -9.50
CA PRO A 191 -12.61 12.58 -8.80
C PRO A 191 -13.10 13.13 -7.46
N LEU A 192 -12.22 13.19 -6.47
CA LEU A 192 -12.56 13.63 -5.12
C LEU A 192 -11.61 14.74 -4.64
N ASP A 193 -10.40 14.42 -4.23
CA ASP A 193 -9.36 15.40 -3.88
C ASP A 193 -8.33 15.58 -5.01
N THR A 194 -7.77 16.79 -5.09
CA THR A 194 -6.60 17.08 -5.93
C THR A 194 -5.40 17.36 -5.02
N PRO A 195 -4.31 16.57 -5.09
CA PRO A 195 -3.09 16.88 -4.36
C PRO A 195 -2.58 18.28 -4.70
N THR A 196 -1.95 18.96 -3.74
CA THR A 196 -1.21 20.19 -4.04
C THR A 196 -0.06 19.89 -5.00
N ALA A 197 0.44 20.89 -5.74
CA ALA A 197 1.56 20.69 -6.66
C ALA A 197 2.83 20.15 -5.95
N GLU A 198 3.05 20.53 -4.69
CA GLU A 198 4.16 20.04 -3.87
C GLU A 198 3.97 18.58 -3.45
N ASP A 199 2.75 18.21 -3.07
CA ASP A 199 2.40 16.82 -2.71
C ASP A 199 2.44 15.90 -3.91
N GLN A 200 1.93 16.36 -5.07
CA GLN A 200 2.03 15.62 -6.33
C GLN A 200 3.50 15.42 -6.74
N LYS A 201 4.33 16.47 -6.60
CA LYS A 201 5.78 16.33 -6.88
C LYS A 201 6.44 15.31 -5.95
N THR A 202 6.08 15.29 -4.67
CA THR A 202 6.58 14.31 -3.70
C THR A 202 6.19 12.90 -4.13
N PHE A 203 4.91 12.69 -4.46
CA PHE A 203 4.40 11.43 -4.99
C PHE A 203 5.14 10.99 -6.25
N ASP A 204 5.22 11.84 -7.27
CA ASP A 204 5.86 11.51 -8.55
C ASP A 204 7.35 11.22 -8.39
N THR A 205 8.01 11.83 -7.40
CA THR A 205 9.45 11.65 -7.17
C THR A 205 9.74 10.35 -6.43
N TYR A 206 8.99 10.05 -5.36
CA TYR A 206 9.32 8.99 -4.42
C TYR A 206 8.42 7.75 -4.52
N ASN A 207 7.29 7.81 -5.23
CA ASN A 207 6.44 6.65 -5.47
C ASN A 207 6.88 5.84 -6.70
N LYS A 208 8.18 5.55 -6.80
CA LYS A 208 8.78 4.68 -7.83
C LYS A 208 10.13 4.10 -7.39
N PRO A 209 10.68 3.13 -8.12
CA PRO A 209 12.05 2.66 -7.87
C PRO A 209 13.08 3.81 -7.94
N PRO A 210 14.13 3.80 -7.10
CA PRO A 210 14.49 2.75 -6.13
C PRO A 210 13.78 2.86 -4.77
N TYR A 211 12.98 3.91 -4.53
CA TYR A 211 12.41 4.21 -3.22
C TYR A 211 11.32 3.21 -2.81
N VAL A 212 10.41 2.90 -3.74
CA VAL A 212 9.37 1.88 -3.60
C VAL A 212 9.42 0.87 -4.76
N ALA A 213 8.78 -0.28 -4.59
CA ALA A 213 8.90 -1.39 -5.54
C ALA A 213 8.17 -1.15 -6.88
N SER A 214 7.06 -0.41 -6.86
CA SER A 214 6.19 -0.21 -8.02
C SER A 214 5.93 1.28 -8.23
N ASP A 215 5.97 1.71 -9.49
CA ASP A 215 5.71 3.09 -9.89
C ASP A 215 4.23 3.45 -9.74
N GLY A 216 3.93 4.63 -9.20
CA GLY A 216 2.60 5.22 -9.11
C GLY A 216 1.57 4.45 -8.28
N SER A 217 1.99 3.49 -7.46
CA SER A 217 1.07 2.61 -6.72
C SER A 217 0.47 3.31 -5.50
N ILE A 218 -0.80 3.03 -5.22
CA ILE A 218 -1.51 3.52 -4.03
C ILE A 218 -1.88 2.36 -3.09
N PRO A 219 -1.91 2.59 -1.76
CA PRO A 219 -1.63 3.84 -1.07
C PRO A 219 -0.14 4.19 -1.08
N PHE A 220 0.18 5.48 -1.14
CA PHE A 220 1.52 6.01 -0.94
C PHE A 220 1.57 6.82 0.35
N ILE A 221 2.67 6.69 1.10
CA ILE A 221 2.92 7.51 2.29
C ILE A 221 4.36 8.01 2.32
N ASP A 222 4.51 9.31 2.54
CA ASP A 222 5.78 9.96 2.89
C ASP A 222 5.72 10.43 4.36
N LEU A 223 6.80 10.14 5.08
CA LEU A 223 6.99 10.46 6.47
C LEU A 223 8.14 11.47 6.54
N GLY A 224 7.82 12.75 6.34
CA GLY A 224 8.69 13.93 6.47
C GLY A 224 9.95 13.94 5.62
N GLY A 225 9.95 13.27 4.46
CA GLY A 225 11.13 13.08 3.63
C GLY A 225 12.20 12.16 4.26
N LYS A 226 11.84 11.40 5.30
CA LYS A 226 12.75 10.46 5.99
C LYS A 226 12.43 9.01 5.67
N TYR A 227 11.15 8.69 5.46
CA TYR A 227 10.71 7.35 5.10
C TYR A 227 9.59 7.43 4.07
N VAL A 228 9.52 6.45 3.17
CA VAL A 228 8.38 6.29 2.25
C VAL A 228 7.92 4.85 2.22
N GLY A 229 6.62 4.67 2.01
CA GLY A 229 5.97 3.38 1.81
C GLY A 229 4.99 3.44 0.64
N SER A 230 4.80 2.32 -0.02
CA SER A 230 3.75 2.14 -1.03
C SER A 230 3.14 0.75 -0.87
N GLY A 231 1.81 0.66 -1.01
CA GLY A 231 1.03 -0.54 -0.74
C GLY A 231 0.59 -0.67 0.72
N ALA A 232 -0.31 -1.62 0.96
CA ALA A 232 -0.80 -1.90 2.31
C ALA A 232 0.21 -2.72 3.14
N THR A 233 0.29 -2.41 4.42
CA THR A 233 1.14 -3.08 5.41
C THR A 233 0.59 -4.45 5.83
N TYR A 234 -0.67 -4.74 5.54
CA TYR A 234 -1.33 -6.04 5.76
C TYR A 234 -2.38 -6.32 4.67
N SER A 235 -2.99 -7.51 4.68
CA SER A 235 -3.96 -7.90 3.65
C SER A 235 -5.36 -7.34 3.92
N PRO A 236 -6.03 -6.71 2.93
CA PRO A 236 -7.40 -6.20 3.08
C PRO A 236 -8.45 -7.29 3.38
N ASP A 237 -8.19 -8.55 2.98
CA ASP A 237 -9.10 -9.68 3.22
C ASP A 237 -9.43 -9.87 4.71
N LEU A 238 -8.52 -9.46 5.59
CA LEU A 238 -8.70 -9.50 7.04
C LEU A 238 -9.91 -8.68 7.51
N LEU A 239 -10.31 -7.65 6.75
CA LEU A 239 -11.43 -6.78 7.07
C LEU A 239 -12.74 -7.18 6.35
N ALA A 240 -12.70 -8.24 5.54
CA ALA A 240 -13.81 -8.62 4.68
C ALA A 240 -15.07 -9.02 5.48
N GLY A 241 -16.18 -8.34 5.20
CA GLY A 241 -17.46 -8.58 5.86
C GLY A 241 -17.55 -8.05 7.29
N LYS A 242 -16.71 -7.08 7.66
CA LYS A 242 -16.82 -6.32 8.91
C LYS A 242 -17.44 -4.96 8.69
N THR A 243 -17.91 -4.35 9.77
CA THR A 243 -18.22 -2.93 9.86
C THR A 243 -17.03 -2.16 10.44
N GLN A 244 -16.97 -0.83 10.25
CA GLN A 244 -15.93 -0.01 10.88
C GLN A 244 -15.97 -0.11 12.41
N THR A 245 -17.16 -0.20 13.00
CA THR A 245 -17.31 -0.36 14.47
C THR A 245 -16.77 -1.69 14.96
N GLU A 246 -17.03 -2.80 14.26
CA GLU A 246 -16.45 -4.11 14.61
C GLU A 246 -14.92 -4.09 14.51
N ILE A 247 -14.37 -3.44 13.47
CA ILE A 247 -12.92 -3.28 13.32
C ILE A 247 -12.35 -2.48 14.47
N ALA A 248 -12.89 -1.29 14.76
CA ALA A 248 -12.41 -0.42 15.82
C ALA A 248 -12.51 -1.07 17.21
N ASN A 249 -13.56 -1.85 17.47
CA ASN A 249 -13.66 -2.63 18.70
C ASN A 249 -12.61 -3.74 18.77
N ALA A 250 -12.33 -4.40 17.64
CA ALA A 250 -11.33 -5.45 17.57
C ALA A 250 -9.91 -4.95 17.86
N LEU A 251 -9.61 -3.66 17.63
CA LEU A 251 -8.31 -3.04 17.96
C LEU A 251 -8.02 -2.95 19.46
N LYS A 252 -9.02 -3.16 20.32
CA LYS A 252 -8.81 -3.14 21.78
C LYS A 252 -8.36 -4.50 22.31
N ASP A 253 -8.55 -5.56 21.54
CA ASP A 253 -8.24 -6.93 21.92
C ASP A 253 -6.92 -7.40 21.26
N PRO A 254 -5.80 -7.52 22.00
CA PRO A 254 -4.51 -7.92 21.43
C PRO A 254 -4.50 -9.36 20.87
N SER A 255 -5.49 -10.20 21.19
CA SER A 255 -5.61 -11.54 20.61
C SER A 255 -6.20 -11.50 19.19
N SER A 256 -6.93 -10.44 18.85
CA SER A 256 -7.59 -10.24 17.57
C SER A 256 -6.58 -10.22 16.42
N PRO A 257 -6.82 -11.00 15.35
CA PRO A 257 -6.05 -10.88 14.12
C PRO A 257 -6.06 -9.46 13.54
N ILE A 258 -7.17 -8.72 13.69
CA ILE A 258 -7.29 -7.33 13.24
C ILE A 258 -6.36 -6.42 14.05
N ALA A 259 -6.34 -6.54 15.39
CA ALA A 259 -5.42 -5.76 16.23
C ALA A 259 -3.96 -6.07 15.89
N LYS A 260 -3.61 -7.35 15.75
CA LYS A 260 -2.24 -7.75 15.41
C LYS A 260 -1.73 -7.13 14.11
N ALA A 261 -2.60 -7.07 13.10
CA ALA A 261 -2.27 -6.44 11.82
C ALA A 261 -2.29 -4.91 11.91
N VAL A 262 -3.39 -4.31 12.34
CA VAL A 262 -3.60 -2.85 12.33
C VAL A 262 -2.71 -2.17 13.36
N ASP A 263 -2.76 -2.59 14.62
CA ASP A 263 -1.99 -1.93 15.70
C ASP A 263 -0.51 -2.27 15.58
N GLY A 264 -0.18 -3.46 15.06
CA GLY A 264 1.21 -3.81 14.72
C GLY A 264 1.78 -2.93 13.60
N SER A 265 1.01 -2.67 12.54
CA SER A 265 1.39 -1.70 11.51
C SER A 265 1.46 -0.28 12.08
N ALA A 266 0.52 0.10 12.95
CA ALA A 266 0.51 1.40 13.60
C ALA A 266 1.74 1.59 14.51
N ASN A 267 2.26 0.55 15.16
CA ASN A 267 3.52 0.60 15.90
C ASN A 267 4.70 0.96 14.98
N VAL A 268 4.74 0.44 13.75
CA VAL A 268 5.79 0.76 12.77
C VAL A 268 5.69 2.21 12.30
N TYR A 269 4.49 2.70 11.99
CA TYR A 269 4.28 4.12 11.67
C TYR A 269 4.60 5.03 12.85
N THR A 270 4.21 4.63 14.07
CA THR A 270 4.54 5.36 15.30
C THR A 270 6.06 5.45 15.48
N ALA A 271 6.80 4.38 15.21
CA ALA A 271 8.26 4.39 15.27
C ALA A 271 8.89 5.36 14.26
N ALA A 272 8.40 5.38 13.02
CA ALA A 272 8.86 6.36 12.03
C ALA A 272 8.53 7.80 12.43
N ILE A 273 7.31 8.04 12.95
CA ILE A 273 6.89 9.35 13.45
C ILE A 273 7.75 9.78 14.64
N CYS A 274 8.10 8.89 15.56
CA CYS A 274 9.02 9.22 16.64
C CYS A 274 10.40 9.68 16.14
N LYS A 275 10.90 9.14 15.02
CA LYS A 275 12.12 9.66 14.38
C LYS A 275 11.93 11.04 13.75
N LEU A 276 10.72 11.35 13.28
CA LEU A 276 10.36 12.66 12.73
C LEU A 276 10.27 13.74 13.81
N THR A 277 9.73 13.38 14.97
CA THR A 277 9.39 14.31 16.05
C THR A 277 10.46 14.37 17.15
N ASN A 278 11.67 13.86 16.88
CA ASN A 278 12.75 13.77 17.87
C ASN A 278 12.33 13.07 19.17
N ASN A 279 11.61 11.95 19.02
CA ASN A 279 11.06 11.11 20.08
C ASN A 279 10.00 11.80 20.97
N GLN A 280 9.22 12.74 20.41
CA GLN A 280 8.12 13.39 21.11
C GLN A 280 6.74 12.97 20.57
N PRO A 281 5.72 12.72 21.42
CA PRO A 281 5.79 12.72 22.88
C PRO A 281 6.53 11.51 23.45
N GLU A 282 7.33 11.74 24.48
CA GLU A 282 8.11 10.67 25.13
C GLU A 282 7.25 9.49 25.58
N LYS A 283 6.06 9.74 26.13
CA LYS A 283 5.13 8.69 26.58
C LYS A 283 4.75 7.70 25.47
N VAL A 284 4.75 8.12 24.21
CA VAL A 284 4.49 7.24 23.06
C VAL A 284 5.80 6.65 22.55
N CYS A 285 6.82 7.50 22.37
CA CYS A 285 8.05 7.14 21.67
C CYS A 285 9.03 6.28 22.47
N SER A 286 8.92 6.26 23.80
CA SER A 286 9.76 5.45 24.69
C SER A 286 9.21 4.04 24.96
N THR A 287 7.99 3.73 24.49
CA THR A 287 7.37 2.42 24.74
C THR A 287 8.16 1.28 24.08
N GLU A 288 8.22 0.12 24.74
CA GLU A 288 8.91 -1.07 24.22
C GLU A 288 8.38 -1.50 22.85
N ALA A 289 7.06 -1.39 22.64
CA ALA A 289 6.41 -1.69 21.37
C ALA A 289 6.98 -0.85 20.21
N VAL A 290 7.13 0.46 20.43
CA VAL A 290 7.58 1.42 19.43
C VAL A 290 9.09 1.29 19.19
N THR A 291 9.87 1.11 20.26
CA THR A 291 11.33 0.92 20.12
C THR A 291 11.65 -0.39 19.39
N ALA A 292 10.93 -1.49 19.67
CA ALA A 292 11.04 -2.73 18.92
C ALA A 292 10.58 -2.59 17.47
N ALA A 293 9.47 -1.88 17.22
CA ALA A 293 8.94 -1.65 15.88
C ALA A 293 9.88 -0.85 14.98
N ALA A 294 10.76 -0.01 15.53
CA ALA A 294 11.76 0.72 14.75
C ALA A 294 12.69 -0.21 13.95
N ALA A 295 12.92 -1.44 14.41
CA ALA A 295 13.72 -2.44 13.69
C ALA A 295 13.04 -2.98 12.41
N LYS A 296 11.74 -2.72 12.23
CA LYS A 296 11.00 -3.08 11.00
C LYS A 296 11.12 -2.03 9.90
N LEU A 297 11.57 -0.82 10.22
CA LEU A 297 11.76 0.22 9.20
C LEU A 297 12.81 -0.23 8.21
N GLY A 298 12.48 -0.15 6.92
CA GLY A 298 13.35 -0.60 5.85
C GLY A 298 14.65 0.20 5.80
N ALA A 299 15.71 -0.45 5.36
CA ALA A 299 17.00 0.20 5.12
C ALA A 299 16.88 1.37 4.13
N ALA A 300 17.87 2.26 4.15
CA ALA A 300 17.94 3.40 3.25
C ALA A 300 17.91 2.96 1.78
N LYS A 301 17.03 3.58 0.99
CA LYS A 301 16.91 3.38 -0.46
C LYS A 301 17.00 4.73 -1.16
N GLY A 302 17.75 4.76 -2.28
CA GLY A 302 17.95 5.97 -3.08
C GLY A 302 19.01 6.88 -2.47
#